data_AF-A0A6U5CF91-F1
#
_entry.id   AF-A0A6U5CF91-F1
#
_cell.length_a   1.000
_cell.length_b   1.000
_cell.length_c   1.000
_cell.angle_alpha   90.00
_cell.angle_beta   90.00
_cell.angle_gamma   90.00
#
_symmetry.space_group_name_H-M   'P 1'
#
loop_
_entity.id
_entity.type
_entity.pdbx_description
1 polymer ?
#
loop_
_entity_poly.entity_id
_entity_poly.type
_entity_poly.pdbx_seq_one_letter_code
_entity_poly.pdbx_strand_id
1 'polypeptide(L)'
;MQCYLRAVADNMRHNTPTLAHVRRGSFFFVELKGYGWRNFSMTLDKKVTSVYQDAYPIKVKKILIVNPPALSLFVAIKEICKVFVKKKTIDRVAPVSPEGLSQYFEHDQIPAYLGGGYAQDFWQKRDENLKIHRASVAEMESGSGPRAATVSM
;
A
#
# COMPACT_ATOMS: atom_id res chain seq x y z
N MET A 1 5.01 19.25 0.88
CA MET A 1 4.09 18.52 -0.03
C MET A 1 4.84 17.62 -1.02
N GLN A 2 5.84 18.11 -1.78
CA GLN A 2 6.59 17.27 -2.73
C GLN A 2 7.32 16.07 -2.07
N CYS A 3 7.90 16.28 -0.89
CA CYS A 3 8.53 15.22 -0.10
C CYS A 3 7.56 14.06 0.23
N TYR A 4 6.31 14.37 0.55
CA TYR A 4 5.30 13.37 0.89
C TYR A 4 4.84 12.56 -0.33
N LEU A 5 4.59 13.22 -1.46
CA LEU A 5 4.24 12.50 -2.70
C LEU A 5 5.39 11.60 -3.18
N ARG A 6 6.64 12.04 -3.00
CA ARG A 6 7.82 11.20 -3.25
C ARG A 6 7.83 9.98 -2.32
N ALA A 7 7.58 10.17 -1.02
CA ALA A 7 7.50 9.06 -0.08
C ALA A 7 6.40 8.04 -0.45
N VAL A 8 5.24 8.49 -0.93
CA VAL A 8 4.17 7.61 -1.44
C VAL A 8 4.63 6.84 -2.67
N ALA A 9 5.24 7.52 -3.66
CA ALA A 9 5.75 6.86 -4.85
C ALA A 9 6.85 5.83 -4.53
N ASP A 10 7.76 6.16 -3.62
CA ASP A 10 8.82 5.26 -3.17
C ASP A 10 8.25 4.06 -2.39
N ASN A 11 7.17 4.25 -1.63
CA ASN A 11 6.44 3.15 -1.00
C ASN A 11 5.83 2.21 -2.06
N MET A 12 5.26 2.74 -3.14
CA MET A 12 4.72 1.90 -4.23
C MET A 12 5.82 1.11 -4.95
N ARG A 13 6.98 1.72 -5.20
CA ARG A 13 8.18 1.07 -5.76
C ARG A 13 8.68 -0.05 -4.87
N HIS A 14 8.81 0.24 -3.58
CA HIS A 14 9.18 -0.73 -2.57
C HIS A 14 8.27 -1.96 -2.55
N ASN A 15 6.96 -1.77 -2.69
CA ASN A 15 5.97 -2.85 -2.68
C ASN A 15 5.93 -3.66 -3.99
N THR A 16 6.54 -3.15 -5.06
CA THR A 16 6.53 -3.79 -6.39
C THR A 16 7.93 -3.81 -7.03
N PRO A 17 8.91 -4.46 -6.38
CA PRO A 17 10.31 -4.37 -6.81
C PRO A 17 10.58 -5.03 -8.17
N THR A 18 9.73 -5.96 -8.61
CA THR A 18 9.89 -6.71 -9.87
C THR A 18 8.57 -6.79 -10.63
N LEU A 19 8.60 -7.14 -11.92
CA LEU A 19 7.38 -7.40 -12.71
C LEU A 19 6.50 -8.52 -12.13
N ALA A 20 7.09 -9.55 -11.51
CA ALA A 20 6.34 -10.62 -10.87
C ALA A 20 5.44 -10.06 -9.74
N HIS A 21 5.97 -9.15 -8.94
CA HIS A 21 5.23 -8.44 -7.88
C HIS A 21 4.10 -7.57 -8.45
N VAL A 22 4.38 -6.79 -9.51
CA VAL A 22 3.35 -5.99 -10.19
C VAL A 22 2.18 -6.84 -10.69
N ARG A 23 2.48 -7.99 -11.31
CA ARG A 23 1.47 -8.94 -11.83
C ARG A 23 0.67 -9.61 -10.73
N ARG A 24 1.33 -9.98 -9.63
CA ARG A 24 0.69 -10.57 -8.44
C ARG A 24 -0.28 -9.58 -7.81
N GLY A 25 0.04 -8.28 -7.83
CA GLY A 25 -0.75 -7.23 -7.21
C GLY A 25 -0.62 -7.20 -5.69
N SER A 26 -1.10 -6.11 -5.10
CA SER A 26 -0.80 -5.74 -3.71
C SER A 26 -2.08 -5.62 -2.88
N PHE A 27 -2.01 -6.11 -1.66
CA PHE A 27 -2.94 -5.71 -0.60
C PHE A 27 -2.34 -4.52 0.14
N PHE A 28 -3.20 -3.61 0.56
CA PHE A 28 -2.85 -2.54 1.47
C PHE A 28 -3.69 -2.71 2.71
N PHE A 29 -3.10 -2.52 3.88
CA PHE A 29 -3.87 -2.24 5.08
C PHE A 29 -3.33 -0.96 5.73
N VAL A 30 -4.24 -0.13 6.22
CA VAL A 30 -3.93 1.16 6.83
C VAL A 30 -4.64 1.21 8.16
N GLU A 31 -3.87 1.45 9.22
CA GLU A 31 -4.44 1.69 10.54
C GLU A 31 -4.86 3.15 10.67
N LEU A 32 -6.11 3.39 11.09
CA LEU A 32 -6.66 4.73 11.31
C LEU A 32 -6.93 5.03 12.79
N LYS A 33 -6.24 4.34 13.71
CA LYS A 33 -6.32 4.60 15.15
C LYS A 33 -5.92 6.05 15.44
N GLY A 34 -6.82 6.80 16.07
CA GLY A 34 -6.61 8.23 16.38
C GLY A 34 -6.80 9.18 15.19
N TYR A 35 -7.23 8.69 14.03
CA TYR A 35 -7.51 9.52 12.85
C TYR A 35 -8.82 10.30 13.03
N GLY A 36 -8.78 11.60 12.85
CA GLY A 36 -9.95 12.48 12.92
C GLY A 36 -10.03 13.46 11.74
N TRP A 37 -11.05 14.33 11.75
CA TRP A 37 -11.25 15.36 10.72
C TRP A 37 -10.04 16.29 10.53
N ARG A 38 -9.26 16.55 11.60
CA ARG A 38 -8.04 17.37 11.53
C ARG A 38 -6.90 16.71 10.75
N ASN A 39 -6.96 15.38 10.57
CA ASN A 39 -5.97 14.62 9.82
C ASN A 39 -6.34 14.48 8.34
N PHE A 40 -7.58 14.83 7.95
CA PHE A 40 -8.06 14.72 6.58
C PHE A 40 -7.79 15.99 5.78
N SER A 41 -7.29 15.83 4.55
CA SER A 41 -7.04 16.94 3.64
C SER A 41 -7.39 16.56 2.22
N MET A 42 -8.55 17.02 1.75
CA MET A 42 -9.04 16.72 0.40
C MET A 42 -8.00 17.06 -0.70
N THR A 43 -7.24 18.14 -0.53
CA THR A 43 -6.20 18.52 -1.51
C THR A 43 -5.02 17.55 -1.52
N LEU A 44 -4.61 17.05 -0.35
CA LEU A 44 -3.55 16.06 -0.25
C LEU A 44 -4.04 14.70 -0.75
N ASP A 45 -5.20 14.26 -0.28
CA ASP A 45 -5.80 12.98 -0.65
C ASP A 45 -6.02 12.86 -2.15
N LYS A 46 -6.51 13.91 -2.81
CA LYS A 46 -6.62 13.95 -4.29
C LYS A 46 -5.28 13.68 -4.98
N LYS A 47 -4.20 14.32 -4.52
CA LYS A 47 -2.86 14.18 -5.12
C LYS A 47 -2.24 12.81 -4.83
N VAL A 48 -2.46 12.26 -3.65
CA VAL A 48 -1.97 10.92 -3.28
C VAL A 48 -2.73 9.85 -4.06
N THR A 49 -4.04 10.04 -4.21
CA THR A 49 -4.92 9.12 -4.95
C THR A 49 -4.52 8.99 -6.41
N SER A 50 -4.16 10.10 -7.07
CA SER A 50 -3.71 10.02 -8.46
C SER A 50 -2.44 9.17 -8.63
N VAL A 51 -1.56 9.11 -7.62
CA VAL A 51 -0.36 8.27 -7.66
C VAL A 51 -0.72 6.80 -7.84
N TYR A 52 -1.63 6.27 -7.02
CA TYR A 52 -1.96 4.83 -7.05
C TYR A 52 -3.12 4.45 -7.98
N GLN A 53 -3.86 5.41 -8.55
CA GLN A 53 -4.96 5.13 -9.49
C GLN A 53 -4.63 5.36 -10.96
N ASP A 54 -3.67 6.24 -11.24
CA ASP A 54 -3.39 6.73 -12.60
C ASP A 54 -1.90 6.81 -12.92
N ALA A 55 -1.05 7.12 -11.94
CA ALA A 55 0.36 7.43 -12.21
C ALA A 55 1.34 6.28 -11.93
N TYR A 56 0.92 5.20 -11.27
CA TYR A 56 1.79 4.08 -10.92
C TYR A 56 1.18 2.74 -11.36
N PRO A 57 1.94 1.86 -12.05
CA PRO A 57 1.44 0.60 -12.57
C PRO A 57 1.30 -0.45 -11.46
N ILE A 58 0.28 -0.30 -10.61
CA ILE A 58 -0.01 -1.23 -9.51
C ILE A 58 -1.39 -1.85 -9.65
N LYS A 59 -1.43 -3.17 -9.40
CA LYS A 59 -2.68 -3.90 -9.27
C LYS A 59 -3.09 -3.96 -7.81
N VAL A 60 -3.94 -3.03 -7.37
CA VAL A 60 -4.54 -3.08 -6.02
C VAL A 60 -5.52 -4.24 -5.94
N LYS A 61 -5.35 -5.17 -5.00
CA LYS A 61 -6.29 -6.28 -4.75
C LYS A 61 -7.35 -5.89 -3.72
N LYS A 62 -6.92 -5.39 -2.57
CA LYS A 62 -7.78 -4.93 -1.48
C LYS A 62 -7.09 -3.83 -0.69
N ILE A 63 -7.89 -2.93 -0.13
CA ILE A 63 -7.46 -1.90 0.81
C ILE A 63 -8.25 -2.13 2.10
N LEU A 64 -7.57 -2.56 3.15
CA LEU A 64 -8.17 -2.88 4.43
C LEU A 64 -7.95 -1.72 5.40
N ILE A 65 -9.02 -1.21 6.00
CA ILE A 65 -8.96 -0.13 6.97
C ILE A 65 -9.05 -0.75 8.36
N VAL A 66 -7.91 -0.78 9.05
CA VAL A 66 -7.77 -1.37 10.39
C VAL A 66 -8.05 -0.31 11.44
N ASN A 67 -8.77 -0.67 12.49
CA ASN A 67 -9.17 0.26 13.55
C ASN A 67 -9.76 1.55 12.96
N PRO A 68 -10.80 1.45 12.09
CA PRO A 68 -11.41 2.64 11.54
C PRO A 68 -11.85 3.55 12.69
N PRO A 69 -11.79 4.88 12.53
CA PRO A 69 -12.46 5.75 13.48
C PRO A 69 -13.95 5.39 13.52
N ALA A 70 -14.66 5.87 14.55
CA ALA A 70 -16.09 5.62 14.74
C ALA A 70 -16.82 5.47 13.39
N LEU A 71 -17.60 4.39 13.22
CA LEU A 71 -18.09 3.93 11.92
C LEU A 71 -18.69 5.04 11.03
N SER A 72 -19.34 6.03 11.66
CA SER A 72 -19.85 7.24 11.01
C SER A 72 -18.78 8.10 10.31
N LEU A 73 -17.60 8.28 10.91
CA LEU A 73 -16.49 9.03 10.33
C LEU A 73 -15.89 8.31 9.11
N PHE A 74 -15.70 6.99 9.20
CA PHE A 74 -15.21 6.20 8.07
C PHE A 74 -16.17 6.30 6.88
N VAL A 75 -17.48 6.15 7.12
CA VAL A 75 -18.51 6.30 6.09
C VAL A 75 -18.45 7.70 5.46
N ALA A 76 -18.39 8.76 6.27
CA ALA A 76 -18.34 10.13 5.76
C ALA A 76 -17.10 10.41 4.90
N ILE A 77 -15.91 9.97 5.35
CA ILE A 77 -14.67 10.11 4.56
C ILE A 77 -14.77 9.30 3.26
N LYS A 78 -15.32 8.08 3.29
CA LYS A 78 -15.50 7.25 2.10
C LYS A 78 -16.41 7.95 1.07
N GLU A 79 -17.49 8.59 1.51
CA GLU A 79 -18.38 9.37 0.64
C GLU A 79 -17.66 10.57 0.01
N ILE A 80 -16.88 11.33 0.78
CA ILE A 80 -16.09 12.46 0.24
C ILE A 80 -15.07 11.94 -0.79
N CYS A 81 -14.41 10.82 -0.50
CA CYS A 81 -13.42 10.22 -1.38
C CYS A 81 -14.00 9.78 -2.74
N LYS A 82 -15.28 9.38 -2.82
CA LYS A 82 -15.91 8.97 -4.10
C LYS A 82 -15.84 10.06 -5.18
N VAL A 83 -15.69 11.33 -4.81
CA VAL A 83 -15.59 12.45 -5.76
C VAL A 83 -14.31 12.38 -6.61
N PHE A 84 -13.24 11.76 -6.11
CA PHE A 84 -11.94 11.71 -6.78
C PHE A 84 -11.27 10.33 -6.79
N VAL A 85 -11.89 9.34 -6.15
CA VAL A 85 -11.42 7.94 -6.13
C VAL A 85 -12.31 7.13 -7.07
N LYS A 86 -11.71 6.48 -8.06
CA LYS A 86 -12.45 5.62 -9.00
C LYS A 86 -13.24 4.52 -8.27
N LYS A 87 -14.46 4.23 -8.76
CA LYS A 87 -15.35 3.20 -8.20
C LYS A 87 -14.65 1.85 -7.99
N LYS A 88 -13.88 1.38 -8.97
CA LYS A 88 -13.07 0.15 -8.88
C LYS A 88 -12.12 0.11 -7.67
N THR A 89 -11.60 1.24 -7.24
CA THR A 89 -10.74 1.34 -6.06
C THR A 89 -11.58 1.41 -4.79
N ILE A 90 -12.66 2.19 -4.77
CA ILE A 90 -13.60 2.28 -3.64
C ILE A 90 -14.18 0.90 -3.28
N ASP A 91 -14.54 0.10 -4.28
CA ASP A 91 -15.13 -1.24 -4.10
C ASP A 91 -14.14 -2.23 -3.47
N ARG A 92 -12.84 -1.90 -3.49
CA ARG A 92 -11.78 -2.68 -2.85
C ARG A 92 -11.48 -2.25 -1.41
N VAL A 93 -12.10 -1.17 -0.95
CA VAL A 93 -11.92 -0.65 0.42
C VAL A 93 -12.91 -1.31 1.36
N ALA A 94 -12.39 -2.00 2.38
CA ALA A 94 -13.19 -2.64 3.42
C ALA A 94 -12.63 -2.34 4.83
N PRO A 95 -13.48 -2.03 5.82
CA PRO A 95 -13.04 -2.00 7.21
C PRO A 95 -12.74 -3.42 7.71
N VAL A 96 -11.79 -3.55 8.62
CA VAL A 96 -11.44 -4.83 9.26
C VAL A 96 -10.98 -4.58 10.70
N SER A 97 -11.25 -5.52 11.61
CA SER A 97 -10.62 -5.50 12.93
C SER A 97 -9.19 -6.05 12.83
N PRO A 98 -8.31 -5.79 13.82
CA PRO A 98 -6.98 -6.39 13.85
C PRO A 98 -7.01 -7.92 13.72
N GLU A 99 -7.93 -8.58 14.41
CA GLU A 99 -8.08 -10.05 14.41
C GLU A 99 -8.54 -10.56 13.03
N GLY A 100 -9.34 -9.76 12.32
CA GLY A 100 -9.83 -10.09 10.97
C GLY A 100 -8.75 -10.05 9.89
N LEU A 101 -7.54 -9.53 10.17
CA LEU A 101 -6.42 -9.56 9.22
C LEU A 101 -5.97 -10.99 8.90
N SER A 102 -6.13 -11.92 9.85
CA SER A 102 -5.81 -13.35 9.67
C SER A 102 -6.59 -14.03 8.53
N GLN A 103 -7.70 -13.44 8.08
CA GLN A 103 -8.46 -13.92 6.92
C GLN A 103 -7.76 -13.63 5.58
N TYR A 104 -6.76 -12.75 5.58
CA TYR A 104 -6.09 -12.25 4.38
C TYR A 104 -4.59 -12.53 4.38
N PHE A 105 -3.98 -12.68 5.55
CA PHE A 105 -2.54 -12.77 5.73
C PHE A 105 -2.18 -13.83 6.76
N GLU A 106 -1.03 -14.46 6.56
CA GLU A 106 -0.43 -15.36 7.54
C GLU A 106 0.05 -14.58 8.77
N HIS A 107 0.18 -15.26 9.90
CA HIS A 107 0.55 -14.63 11.18
C HIS A 107 1.88 -13.86 11.09
N ASP A 108 2.88 -14.42 10.42
CA ASP A 108 4.20 -13.81 10.23
C ASP A 108 4.21 -12.63 9.26
N GLN A 109 3.11 -12.35 8.54
CA GLN A 109 2.94 -11.21 7.63
C GLN A 109 2.24 -10.01 8.30
N ILE A 110 1.69 -10.20 9.50
CA ILE A 110 0.96 -9.17 10.24
C ILE A 110 1.90 -8.55 11.29
N PRO A 111 1.97 -7.21 11.41
CA PRO A 111 2.77 -6.55 12.44
C PRO A 111 2.40 -6.99 13.86
N ALA A 112 3.41 -7.13 14.73
CA ALA A 112 3.20 -7.58 16.11
C ALA A 112 2.18 -6.72 16.89
N TYR A 113 2.17 -5.41 16.67
CA TYR A 113 1.22 -4.49 17.32
C TYR A 113 -0.24 -4.64 16.84
N LEU A 114 -0.47 -5.35 15.73
CA LEU A 114 -1.79 -5.72 15.22
C LEU A 114 -2.13 -7.20 15.52
N GLY A 115 -1.36 -7.86 16.39
CA GLY A 115 -1.60 -9.26 16.79
C GLY A 115 -0.96 -10.31 15.89
N GLY A 116 0.04 -9.94 15.09
CA GLY A 116 0.82 -10.88 14.27
C GLY A 116 2.21 -11.17 14.80
N GLY A 117 3.05 -11.75 13.94
CA GLY A 117 4.43 -12.16 14.22
C GLY A 117 5.48 -11.52 13.31
N TYR A 118 5.12 -10.54 12.48
CA TYR A 118 6.08 -9.86 11.61
C TYR A 118 7.08 -9.06 12.46
N ALA A 119 8.28 -9.63 12.62
CA ALA A 119 9.37 -9.12 13.45
C ALA A 119 10.39 -8.28 12.68
N GLN A 120 10.28 -8.20 11.35
CA GLN A 120 11.23 -7.44 10.52
C GLN A 120 11.00 -5.93 10.65
N ASP A 121 12.10 -5.18 10.71
CA ASP A 121 12.03 -3.72 10.65
C ASP A 121 11.57 -3.27 9.25
N PHE A 122 10.46 -2.52 9.24
CA PHE A 122 9.85 -2.04 8.00
C PHE A 122 10.81 -1.16 7.19
N TRP A 123 11.62 -0.31 7.84
CA TRP A 123 12.50 0.62 7.17
C TRP A 123 13.70 -0.08 6.54
N GLN A 124 14.27 -1.07 7.22
CA GLN A 124 15.32 -1.91 6.67
C GLN A 124 14.83 -2.69 5.44
N LYS A 125 13.67 -3.35 5.56
CA LYS A 125 13.07 -4.07 4.44
C LYS A 125 12.74 -3.13 3.26
N ARG A 126 12.34 -1.90 3.59
CA ARG A 126 12.09 -0.84 2.60
C ARG A 126 13.29 -0.61 1.71
N ASP A 127 14.44 -0.36 2.35
CA ASP A 127 15.66 0.03 1.68
C ASP A 127 16.25 -1.12 0.85
N GLU A 128 16.12 -2.38 1.30
CA GLU A 128 16.49 -3.58 0.55
C GLU A 128 15.70 -3.71 -0.76
N ASN A 129 14.38 -3.67 -0.67
CA ASN A 129 13.49 -3.79 -1.83
C ASN A 129 13.67 -2.63 -2.83
N LEU A 130 14.01 -1.43 -2.37
CA LEU A 130 14.35 -0.30 -3.26
C LEU A 130 15.62 -0.58 -4.08
N LYS A 131 16.63 -1.25 -3.48
CA LYS A 131 17.83 -1.68 -4.22
C LYS A 131 17.45 -2.72 -5.29
N ILE A 132 16.62 -3.69 -4.95
CA ILE A 132 16.13 -4.72 -5.89
C ILE A 132 15.34 -4.07 -7.04
N HIS A 133 14.48 -3.09 -6.75
CA HIS A 133 13.73 -2.37 -7.78
C HIS A 133 14.65 -1.65 -8.77
N ARG A 134 15.65 -0.92 -8.26
CA ARG A 134 16.61 -0.20 -9.11
C ARG A 134 17.43 -1.16 -9.98
N ALA A 135 17.87 -2.29 -9.43
CA ALA A 135 18.56 -3.32 -10.20
C ALA A 135 17.66 -3.91 -11.29
N SER A 136 16.41 -4.24 -10.95
CA SER A 136 15.44 -4.80 -11.90
C SER A 136 15.13 -3.84 -13.06
N VAL A 137 15.07 -2.53 -12.80
CA VAL A 137 14.88 -1.51 -13.84
C VAL A 137 16.13 -1.41 -14.74
N ALA A 138 17.32 -1.35 -14.15
CA ALA A 138 18.57 -1.30 -14.90
C ALA A 138 18.74 -2.51 -15.85
N GLU A 139 18.37 -3.72 -15.41
CA GLU A 139 18.40 -4.94 -16.22
C GLU A 139 17.41 -4.92 -17.41
N MET A 140 16.26 -4.24 -17.25
CA MET A 140 15.32 -4.05 -18.35
C MET A 140 15.85 -3.05 -19.38
N GLU A 141 16.49 -1.98 -18.90
CA GLU A 141 17.10 -0.95 -19.75
C GLU A 141 18.31 -1.47 -20.54
N SER A 142 19.08 -2.42 -19.98
CA SER A 142 20.21 -3.05 -20.65
C SER A 142 19.82 -4.16 -21.65
N GLY A 143 18.53 -4.45 -21.82
CA GLY A 143 18.04 -5.45 -22.79
C GLY A 143 18.36 -6.90 -22.46
N SER A 144 18.96 -7.19 -21.30
CA SER A 144 19.38 -8.53 -20.88
C SER A 144 18.24 -9.43 -20.40
N GLY A 145 17.02 -8.88 -20.24
CA GLY A 145 15.86 -9.58 -19.71
C GLY A 145 16.00 -9.91 -18.22
N PRO A 146 14.90 -9.94 -17.44
CA PRO A 146 15.00 -10.19 -16.00
C PRO A 146 15.46 -11.62 -15.73
N ARG A 147 16.64 -11.79 -15.13
CA ARG A 147 16.98 -13.04 -14.44
C ARG A 147 16.07 -13.10 -13.23
N ALA A 148 15.30 -14.18 -13.09
CA ALA A 148 14.39 -14.36 -11.96
C ALA A 148 15.19 -14.23 -10.66
N ALA A 149 15.11 -13.07 -10.01
CA ALA A 149 15.62 -12.88 -8.67
C ALA A 149 14.73 -13.74 -7.76
N THR A 150 15.19 -14.96 -7.50
CA THR A 150 14.60 -15.84 -6.49
C THR A 150 14.84 -15.18 -5.14
N VAL A 151 13.89 -14.36 -4.71
CA VAL A 151 13.80 -13.94 -3.31
C VAL A 151 13.10 -15.08 -2.59
N SER A 152 13.87 -15.90 -1.88
CA SER A 152 13.33 -16.88 -0.93
C SER A 152 12.50 -16.13 0.12
N MET A 153 11.30 -16.65 0.36
CA MET A 153 10.37 -16.23 1.43
C MET A 153 11.03 -16.32 2.80
#